data_AF-A0A8T4A9N7-F1
#
_entry.id   AF-A0A8T4A9N7-F1
#
_cell.length_a   1.000
_cell.length_b   1.000
_cell.length_c   1.000
_cell.angle_alpha   90.00
_cell.angle_beta   90.00
_cell.angle_gamma   90.00
#
_symmetry.space_group_name_H-M   'P 1'
#
loop_
_entity.id
_entity.type
_entity.pdbx_description
1 polymer ?
#
loop_
_entity_poly.entity_id
_entity_poly.type
_entity_poly.pdbx_seq_one_letter_code
_entity_poly.pdbx_strand_id
1 'polypeptide(L)'
;KLEERFYKIRDKLAEKGADVSALDAKLDAFSEKLDTAAEHYELALAKFKSATTPEDVDAVAHEVQKHLADAKAALRDARALIRDILKEIRAANKGAVEVEGVEVAGEAEIMAEASAANSAVSDTTTTSTTQAEPGDASADTSASAETSAEASST
;
A
#
# COMPACT_ATOMS: atom_id res chain seq x y z
N LYS A 1 -10.39 -16.92 0.18
CA LYS A 1 -9.43 -17.35 -0.87
C LYS A 1 -9.96 -16.93 -2.24
N LEU A 2 -9.61 -15.72 -2.67
CA LEU A 2 -10.14 -15.12 -3.91
C LEU A 2 -9.41 -15.65 -5.15
N GLU A 3 -8.09 -15.79 -5.04
CA GLU A 3 -7.22 -16.31 -6.09
C GLU A 3 -7.62 -17.73 -6.56
N GLU A 4 -7.86 -18.65 -5.62
CA GLU A 4 -8.38 -19.99 -5.94
C GLU A 4 -9.71 -19.96 -6.71
N ARG A 5 -10.56 -18.97 -6.46
CA ARG A 5 -11.83 -18.84 -7.20
C ARG A 5 -11.55 -18.43 -8.65
N PHE A 6 -10.59 -17.56 -8.90
CA PHE A 6 -10.21 -17.19 -10.26
C PHE A 6 -9.59 -18.34 -11.04
N TYR A 7 -8.69 -19.12 -10.42
CA TYR A 7 -8.13 -20.31 -11.07
C TYR A 7 -9.22 -21.32 -11.44
N LYS A 8 -10.19 -21.58 -10.56
CA LYS A 8 -11.35 -22.44 -10.88
C LYS A 8 -12.18 -21.93 -12.06
N ILE A 9 -12.36 -20.62 -12.17
CA ILE A 9 -13.12 -20.03 -13.30
C ILE A 9 -12.30 -20.13 -14.59
N ARG A 10 -11.00 -19.87 -14.52
CA ARG A 10 -10.06 -20.03 -15.63
C ARG A 10 -10.06 -21.46 -16.16
N ASP A 11 -9.99 -22.45 -15.28
CA ASP A 11 -10.01 -23.87 -15.69
C ASP A 11 -11.31 -24.22 -16.43
N LYS A 12 -12.46 -23.76 -15.91
CA LYS A 12 -13.75 -23.93 -16.59
C LYS A 12 -13.82 -23.23 -17.95
N LEU A 13 -13.17 -22.08 -18.11
CA LEU A 13 -13.10 -21.37 -19.39
C LEU A 13 -12.20 -22.13 -20.39
N ALA A 14 -11.07 -22.64 -19.94
CA ALA A 14 -10.17 -23.46 -20.75
C ALA A 14 -10.82 -24.78 -21.19
N GLU A 15 -11.57 -25.45 -20.30
CA GLU A 15 -12.36 -26.65 -20.62
C GLU A 15 -13.42 -26.39 -21.70
N LYS A 16 -13.98 -25.17 -21.74
CA LYS A 16 -14.92 -24.72 -22.78
C LYS A 16 -14.25 -24.31 -24.09
N GLY A 17 -12.92 -24.40 -24.17
CA GLY A 17 -12.14 -24.00 -25.35
C GLY A 17 -11.97 -22.49 -25.50
N ALA A 18 -12.20 -21.70 -24.45
CA ALA A 18 -11.87 -20.28 -24.47
C ALA A 18 -10.35 -20.08 -24.35
N ASP A 19 -9.83 -19.06 -25.03
CA ASP A 19 -8.44 -18.63 -24.83
C ASP A 19 -8.33 -17.95 -23.45
N VAL A 20 -7.47 -18.51 -22.60
CA VAL A 20 -7.22 -18.02 -21.24
C VAL A 20 -5.84 -17.39 -21.07
N SER A 21 -5.06 -17.24 -22.15
CA SER A 21 -3.68 -16.71 -22.08
C SER A 21 -3.60 -15.32 -21.43
N ALA A 22 -4.52 -14.41 -21.80
CA ALA A 22 -4.60 -13.08 -21.21
C ALA A 22 -5.08 -13.10 -19.73
N LEU A 23 -5.88 -14.11 -19.36
CA LEU A 23 -6.35 -14.29 -17.99
C LEU A 23 -5.23 -14.81 -17.10
N ASP A 24 -4.42 -15.76 -17.58
CA ASP A 24 -3.26 -16.30 -16.87
C ASP A 24 -2.25 -15.19 -16.54
N ALA A 25 -1.87 -14.38 -17.53
CA ALA A 25 -0.93 -13.27 -17.29
C ALA A 25 -1.44 -12.26 -16.24
N LYS A 26 -2.76 -12.03 -16.17
CA LYS A 26 -3.36 -11.16 -15.16
C LYS A 26 -3.42 -11.81 -13.79
N LEU A 27 -3.59 -13.12 -13.71
CA LEU A 27 -3.57 -13.87 -12.45
C LEU A 27 -2.17 -13.91 -11.85
N ASP A 28 -1.15 -14.12 -12.67
CA ASP A 28 0.26 -14.05 -12.26
C ASP A 28 0.61 -12.64 -11.76
N ALA A 29 0.20 -11.60 -12.49
CA ALA A 29 0.40 -10.22 -12.03
C ALA A 29 -0.36 -9.93 -10.73
N PHE A 30 -1.52 -10.55 -10.52
CA PHE A 30 -2.32 -10.36 -9.30
C PHE A 30 -1.65 -11.01 -8.09
N SER A 31 -1.16 -12.25 -8.23
CA SER A 31 -0.41 -12.94 -7.16
C SER A 31 0.88 -12.19 -6.82
N GLU A 32 1.64 -11.75 -7.82
CA GLU A 32 2.85 -10.95 -7.61
C GLU A 32 2.57 -9.68 -6.78
N LYS A 33 1.45 -8.99 -7.02
CA LYS A 33 1.06 -7.82 -6.24
C LYS A 33 0.65 -8.15 -4.81
N LEU A 34 0.05 -9.32 -4.58
CA LEU A 34 -0.24 -9.79 -3.23
C LEU A 34 1.05 -10.13 -2.47
N ASP A 35 1.99 -10.80 -3.13
CA ASP A 35 3.29 -11.15 -2.55
C ASP A 35 4.09 -9.88 -2.22
N THR A 36 4.16 -8.92 -3.15
CA THR A 36 4.81 -7.62 -2.92
C THR A 36 4.18 -6.88 -1.73
N ALA A 37 2.85 -6.91 -1.61
CA ALA A 37 2.16 -6.28 -0.48
C ALA A 37 2.49 -6.97 0.84
N ALA A 38 2.53 -8.31 0.85
CA ALA A 38 2.88 -9.10 2.02
C ALA A 38 4.33 -8.85 2.45
N GLU A 39 5.28 -8.86 1.51
CA GLU A 39 6.69 -8.57 1.76
C GLU A 39 6.89 -7.19 2.41
N HIS A 40 6.29 -6.15 1.85
CA HIS A 40 6.39 -4.81 2.43
C HIS A 40 5.75 -4.71 3.81
N TYR A 41 4.63 -5.40 4.04
CA TYR A 41 4.00 -5.44 5.34
C TYR A 41 4.88 -6.17 6.38
N GLU A 42 5.50 -7.28 6.00
CA GLU A 42 6.44 -8.01 6.84
C GLU A 42 7.69 -7.19 7.16
N LEU A 43 8.25 -6.46 6.19
CA LEU A 43 9.35 -5.54 6.40
C LEU A 43 8.98 -4.41 7.37
N ALA A 44 7.79 -3.82 7.22
CA ALA A 44 7.27 -2.82 8.15
C ALA A 44 7.16 -3.38 9.57
N LEU A 45 6.62 -4.59 9.72
CA LEU A 45 6.51 -5.27 11.02
C LEU A 45 7.87 -5.60 11.63
N ALA A 46 8.82 -6.10 10.83
CA ALA A 46 10.15 -6.43 11.29
C ALA A 46 10.89 -5.18 11.81
N LYS A 47 10.81 -4.07 11.05
CA LYS A 47 11.37 -2.77 11.44
C LYS A 47 10.73 -2.23 12.71
N PHE A 48 9.40 -2.26 12.79
CA PHE A 48 8.70 -1.81 14.00
C PHE A 48 9.05 -2.66 15.22
N LYS A 49 9.14 -3.99 15.08
CA LYS A 49 9.54 -4.90 16.17
C LYS A 49 10.99 -4.75 16.59
N SER A 50 11.86 -4.25 15.72
CA SER A 50 13.26 -4.00 16.05
C SER A 50 13.46 -2.76 16.93
N ALA A 51 12.48 -1.84 16.96
CA ALA A 51 12.49 -0.69 17.84
C ALA A 51 12.04 -1.10 19.25
N THR A 52 12.91 -0.91 20.24
CA THR A 52 12.64 -1.30 21.63
C THR A 52 12.46 -0.11 22.57
N THR A 53 12.95 1.06 22.16
CA THR A 53 12.80 2.33 22.89
C THR A 53 11.97 3.33 22.08
N PRO A 54 11.37 4.35 22.73
CA PRO A 54 10.65 5.40 22.03
C PRO A 54 11.51 6.14 20.99
N GLU A 55 12.79 6.35 21.29
CA GLU A 55 13.75 7.01 20.39
C GLU A 55 14.02 6.16 19.13
N ASP A 56 14.09 4.83 19.28
CA ASP A 56 14.19 3.91 18.12
C ASP A 56 12.93 3.94 17.27
N VAL A 57 11.75 4.04 17.90
CA VAL A 57 10.47 4.08 17.19
C VAL A 57 10.41 5.31 16.29
N ASP A 58 10.81 6.47 16.78
CA ASP A 58 10.87 7.70 15.98
C ASP A 58 11.89 7.57 14.84
N ALA A 59 13.03 6.92 15.09
CA ALA A 59 14.05 6.69 14.06
C ALA A 59 13.57 5.75 12.94
N VAL A 60 12.78 4.72 13.24
CA VAL A 60 12.25 3.78 12.23
C VAL A 60 10.89 4.18 11.68
N ALA A 61 10.19 5.15 12.28
CA ALA A 61 8.82 5.51 11.93
C ALA A 61 8.66 5.83 10.44
N HIS A 62 9.59 6.59 9.87
CA HIS A 62 9.55 6.96 8.46
C HIS A 62 9.69 5.73 7.53
N GLU A 63 10.57 4.80 7.87
CA GLU A 63 10.78 3.57 7.08
C GLU A 63 9.58 2.63 7.18
N VAL A 64 9.01 2.47 8.38
CA VAL A 64 7.78 1.70 8.61
C VAL A 64 6.63 2.30 7.80
N GLN A 65 6.43 3.62 7.86
CA GLN A 65 5.39 4.31 7.10
C GLN A 65 5.58 4.13 5.59
N LYS A 66 6.82 4.22 5.10
CA LYS A 66 7.12 3.97 3.68
C LYS A 66 6.71 2.57 3.26
N HIS A 67 7.14 1.54 4.00
CA HIS A 67 6.78 0.15 3.69
C HIS A 67 5.27 -0.09 3.76
N LEU A 68 4.57 0.52 4.72
CA LEU A 68 3.10 0.45 4.77
C LEU A 68 2.43 1.16 3.58
N ALA A 69 3.00 2.26 3.10
CA ALA A 69 2.51 2.95 1.91
C ALA A 69 2.72 2.11 0.65
N ASP A 70 3.88 1.48 0.51
CA ASP A 70 4.21 0.59 -0.61
C ASP A 70 3.30 -0.65 -0.63
N ALA A 71 3.06 -1.26 0.55
CA ALA A 71 2.11 -2.37 0.69
C ALA A 71 0.69 -1.96 0.27
N LYS A 72 0.21 -0.77 0.69
CA LYS A 72 -1.09 -0.24 0.30
C LYS A 72 -1.18 0.04 -1.20
N ALA A 73 -0.11 0.54 -1.80
CA ALA A 73 -0.05 0.78 -3.25
C ALA A 73 -0.16 -0.54 -4.01
N ALA A 74 0.58 -1.56 -3.61
CA ALA A 74 0.50 -2.90 -4.19
C ALA A 74 -0.91 -3.51 -4.08
N LEU A 75 -1.58 -3.37 -2.92
CA LEU A 75 -2.97 -3.82 -2.75
C LEU A 75 -3.97 -3.06 -3.64
N ARG A 76 -3.77 -1.75 -3.81
CA ARG A 76 -4.60 -0.95 -4.73
C ARG A 76 -4.45 -1.44 -6.16
N ASP A 77 -3.23 -1.74 -6.58
CA ASP A 77 -2.95 -2.24 -7.93
C ASP A 77 -3.51 -3.66 -8.11
N ALA A 78 -3.38 -4.54 -7.11
CA ALA A 78 -4.03 -5.84 -7.08
C ALA A 78 -5.56 -5.72 -7.22
N ARG A 79 -6.18 -4.73 -6.56
CA ARG A 79 -7.62 -4.44 -6.71
C ARG A 79 -7.98 -3.96 -8.12
N ALA A 80 -7.09 -3.23 -8.80
CA ALA A 80 -7.30 -2.88 -10.20
C ALA A 80 -7.30 -4.13 -11.08
N LEU A 81 -6.33 -5.03 -10.88
CA LEU A 81 -6.23 -6.30 -11.58
C LEU A 81 -7.47 -7.19 -11.39
N ILE A 82 -8.06 -7.23 -10.19
CA ILE A 82 -9.33 -7.94 -9.95
C ILE A 82 -10.42 -7.49 -10.94
N ARG A 83 -10.56 -6.18 -11.16
CA ARG A 83 -11.58 -5.65 -12.08
C ARG A 83 -11.28 -6.06 -13.51
N ASP A 84 -10.01 -6.10 -13.90
CA ASP A 84 -9.59 -6.45 -15.25
C ASP A 84 -9.64 -7.96 -15.51
N ILE A 85 -9.41 -8.78 -14.50
CA ILE A 85 -9.66 -10.24 -14.49
C ILE A 85 -11.15 -10.50 -14.70
N LEU A 86 -12.02 -9.83 -13.95
CA LEU A 86 -13.48 -10.00 -14.09
C LEU A 86 -14.00 -9.60 -15.47
N LYS A 87 -13.44 -8.53 -16.05
CA LYS A 87 -13.76 -8.14 -17.43
C LYS A 87 -13.33 -9.20 -18.44
N GLU A 88 -12.14 -9.78 -18.26
CA GLU A 88 -11.62 -10.83 -19.13
C GLU A 88 -12.48 -12.09 -19.05
N ILE A 89 -12.82 -12.52 -17.85
CA ILE A 89 -13.74 -13.66 -17.62
C ILE A 89 -15.08 -13.43 -18.32
N ARG A 90 -15.61 -12.20 -18.27
CA ARG A 90 -16.87 -11.87 -18.96
C ARG A 90 -16.70 -11.86 -20.48
N ALA A 91 -15.60 -11.35 -21.00
CA ALA A 91 -15.32 -11.33 -22.43
C ALA A 91 -15.15 -12.75 -22.98
N ALA A 92 -14.38 -13.59 -22.28
CA ALA A 92 -14.17 -15.00 -22.61
C ALA A 92 -15.50 -15.78 -22.57
N ASN A 93 -16.36 -15.57 -21.58
CA ASN A 93 -17.68 -16.21 -21.53
C ASN A 93 -18.62 -15.74 -22.65
N LYS A 94 -18.49 -14.50 -23.14
CA LYS A 94 -19.30 -13.99 -24.27
C LYS A 94 -18.77 -14.42 -25.64
N GLY A 95 -17.45 -14.64 -25.75
CA GLY A 95 -16.79 -15.07 -26.98
C GLY A 95 -16.74 -16.58 -27.17
N ALA A 96 -16.88 -17.36 -26.09
CA ALA A 96 -16.89 -18.81 -26.11
C ALA A 96 -18.26 -19.35 -26.53
N VAL A 97 -18.61 -19.15 -27.81
CA VAL A 97 -19.65 -19.85 -28.58
C VAL A 97 -21.09 -19.71 -28.04
N GLU A 98 -22.02 -19.31 -28.91
CA GLU A 98 -23.45 -19.58 -28.75
C GLU A 98 -23.67 -21.10 -28.57
N VAL A 99 -23.59 -21.59 -27.34
CA VAL A 99 -24.19 -22.86 -26.96
C VAL A 99 -25.22 -22.50 -25.90
N GLU A 100 -26.48 -22.52 -26.32
CA GLU A 100 -27.65 -22.39 -25.46
C GLU A 100 -27.45 -23.17 -24.16
N GLY A 101 -27.57 -22.49 -23.01
CA GLY A 101 -27.97 -23.15 -21.77
C GLY A 101 -26.93 -23.38 -20.67
N VAL A 102 -25.87 -22.57 -20.54
CA VAL A 102 -25.09 -22.55 -19.29
C VAL A 102 -25.39 -21.27 -18.50
N GLU A 103 -26.44 -21.33 -17.69
CA GLU A 103 -26.70 -20.33 -16.65
C GLU A 103 -25.52 -20.29 -15.68
N VAL A 104 -24.79 -19.18 -15.68
CA VAL A 104 -23.75 -18.89 -14.69
C VAL A 104 -24.44 -18.48 -13.38
N ALA A 105 -25.01 -19.46 -12.68
CA ALA A 105 -25.72 -19.29 -11.41
C ALA A 105 -24.81 -18.85 -10.22
N GLY A 106 -23.55 -18.49 -10.47
CA GLY A 106 -22.58 -18.07 -9.45
C GLY A 106 -22.27 -16.57 -9.40
N GLU A 107 -22.87 -15.75 -10.28
CA GLU A 107 -22.49 -14.33 -10.43
C GLU A 107 -22.98 -13.40 -9.31
N ALA A 108 -24.04 -13.75 -8.56
CA ALA A 108 -24.64 -12.84 -7.57
C ALA A 108 -23.88 -12.79 -6.22
N GLU A 109 -23.08 -13.80 -5.88
CA GLU A 109 -22.52 -13.91 -4.52
C GLU A 109 -21.18 -13.16 -4.36
N ILE A 110 -20.42 -12.95 -5.44
CA ILE A 110 -19.06 -12.38 -5.36
C ILE A 110 -19.08 -10.84 -5.23
N MET A 111 -20.19 -10.18 -5.60
CA MET A 111 -20.31 -8.72 -5.64
C MET A 111 -20.80 -8.10 -4.32
N ALA A 112 -21.42 -8.87 -3.43
CA ALA A 112 -22.00 -8.35 -2.20
C ALA A 112 -20.97 -8.12 -1.06
N GLU A 113 -19.82 -8.80 -1.09
CA GLU A 113 -18.86 -8.76 0.03
C GLU A 113 -17.82 -7.63 -0.08
N ALA A 114 -17.58 -7.06 -1.27
CA ALA A 114 -16.55 -6.03 -1.49
C ALA A 114 -17.05 -4.59 -1.31
N SER A 115 -18.34 -4.37 -1.05
CA SER A 115 -18.97 -3.04 -1.03
C SER A 115 -19.28 -2.49 0.38
N ALA A 116 -19.05 -3.25 1.44
CA ALA A 116 -19.43 -2.84 2.80
C ALA A 116 -18.37 -2.05 3.58
N ALA A 117 -17.16 -1.84 3.04
CA ALA A 117 -16.04 -1.24 3.79
C ALA A 117 -15.77 0.25 3.49
N ASN A 118 -16.71 0.98 2.88
CA ASN A 118 -16.50 2.40 2.60
C ASN A 118 -17.72 3.25 2.95
N SER A 119 -18.01 3.35 4.24
CA SER A 119 -18.77 4.48 4.77
C SER A 119 -18.19 4.87 6.12
N ALA A 120 -17.90 6.16 6.26
CA ALA A 120 -17.46 6.88 7.45
C ALA A 120 -15.97 6.73 7.85
N VAL A 121 -15.13 7.65 7.37
CA VAL A 121 -14.68 8.77 8.22
C VAL A 121 -14.10 9.88 7.34
N SER A 122 -14.90 10.92 7.14
CA SER A 122 -14.42 12.23 6.71
C SER A 122 -14.23 13.10 7.96
N ASP A 123 -13.24 13.96 7.87
CA ASP A 123 -13.13 15.23 8.60
C ASP A 123 -12.84 15.14 10.11
N THR A 124 -11.59 15.46 10.46
CA THR A 124 -11.36 16.25 11.68
C THR A 124 -10.21 17.21 11.42
N THR A 125 -10.58 18.35 10.84
CA THR A 125 -9.89 19.62 11.01
C THR A 125 -9.78 19.94 12.51
N THR A 126 -8.56 19.97 13.06
CA THR A 126 -8.31 20.65 14.35
C THR A 126 -7.06 21.52 14.23
N THR A 127 -7.33 22.78 13.90
CA THR A 127 -6.52 23.94 14.24
C THR A 127 -6.20 24.01 15.74
N SER A 128 -4.92 24.16 16.09
CA SER A 128 -4.50 24.79 17.35
C SER A 128 -3.36 25.77 17.06
N THR A 129 -3.76 27.02 16.87
CA THR A 129 -2.94 28.21 17.07
C THR A 129 -3.13 28.66 18.52
N THR A 130 -2.03 28.76 19.28
CA THR A 130 -1.94 29.46 20.57
C THR A 130 -0.57 30.13 20.59
N GLN A 131 -0.47 31.39 20.17
CA GLN A 131 -0.57 32.61 20.98
C GLN A 131 0.56 32.78 22.02
N ALA A 132 1.57 33.53 21.57
CA ALA A 132 2.40 34.55 22.25
C ALA A 132 2.72 34.43 23.75
N GLU A 133 4.03 34.48 24.05
CA GLU A 133 4.58 35.41 25.04
C GLU A 133 5.78 36.17 24.44
N PRO A 134 5.79 37.52 24.51
CA PRO A 134 6.96 38.35 24.39
C PRO A 134 7.47 38.76 25.79
N GLY A 135 8.77 38.68 26.02
CA GLY A 135 9.42 39.26 27.20
C GLY A 135 10.94 39.11 27.05
N ASP A 136 11.66 40.08 26.51
CA ASP A 136 12.04 41.39 27.05
C ASP A 136 13.53 41.37 27.47
N ALA A 137 14.14 42.53 27.33
CA ALA A 137 15.54 42.85 27.12
C ALA A 137 16.52 42.52 28.26
N SER A 138 17.78 42.29 27.88
CA SER A 138 18.98 43.00 28.39
C SER A 138 20.21 42.47 27.65
N ALA A 139 20.83 43.22 26.74
CA ALA A 139 21.72 44.37 26.95
C ALA A 139 23.05 43.99 27.64
N ASP A 140 24.12 44.17 26.85
CA ASP A 140 25.35 44.87 27.23
C ASP A 140 26.42 44.14 28.08
N THR A 141 27.56 43.84 27.46
CA THR A 141 28.94 44.27 27.84
C THR A 141 29.95 43.48 26.98
N SER A 142 30.77 44.10 26.11
CA SER A 142 32.04 44.79 26.40
C SER A 142 33.06 43.85 27.05
N ALA A 143 34.33 43.68 26.68
CA ALA A 143 35.26 44.13 25.65
C ALA A 143 36.62 43.48 26.02
N SER A 144 37.60 43.49 25.10
CA SER A 144 39.06 43.32 25.37
C SER A 144 39.52 41.88 25.65
N ALA A 145 40.70 41.38 25.30
CA ALA A 145 41.94 41.87 24.67
C ALA A 145 42.62 40.60 24.06
N GLU A 146 43.24 40.64 22.89
CA GLU A 146 44.67 40.96 22.66
C GLU A 146 45.64 40.18 23.57
N THR A 147 46.43 39.25 23.00
CA THR A 147 47.92 39.25 22.96
C THR A 147 48.50 37.92 22.45
N SER A 148 49.23 38.02 21.33
CA SER A 148 50.64 37.63 21.07
C SER A 148 51.29 36.31 21.54
N ALA A 149 52.29 35.94 20.72
CA ALA A 149 53.48 35.07 20.90
C ALA A 149 53.33 33.61 20.43
N GLU A 150 53.98 33.14 19.34
CA GLU A 150 55.41 33.11 18.94
C GLU A 150 56.17 31.87 19.44
N ALA A 151 57.03 31.34 18.54
CA ALA A 151 58.06 30.29 18.67
C ALA A 151 57.58 28.83 18.54
N SER A 152 57.93 28.07 17.49
CA SER A 152 59.27 27.64 17.01
C SER A 152 59.95 26.64 17.94
N SER A 153 59.98 25.36 17.55
CA SER A 153 61.07 24.41 17.82
C SER A 153 60.86 23.19 16.92
N THR A 154 61.63 23.10 15.83
CA THR A 154 62.81 22.23 15.61
C THR A 154 62.47 20.76 15.38
#